data_AF-A0A524NCF5-F1
#
_entry.id   AF-A0A524NCF5-F1
#
_cell.length_a   1.000
_cell.length_b   1.000
_cell.length_c   1.000
_cell.angle_alpha   90.00
_cell.angle_beta   90.00
_cell.angle_gamma   90.00
#
_symmetry.space_group_name_H-M   'P 1'
#
loop_
_entity.id
_entity.type
_entity.pdbx_description
1 polymer ?
#
loop_
_entity_poly.entity_id
_entity_poly.type
_entity_poly.pdbx_seq_one_letter_code
_entity_poly.pdbx_strand_id
1 'polypeptide(L)'
;MTNQHPATVADSLTVHGDVYEGDVEKLIDHWSKLDARLRSFDAGTVAMQLFVKDRDSKSQQVTLDVKVDGHAPLVAKSSNADLDRAFNEVRDEMIRQLTDMKTKTEPRNNKHLRTTDQH
;
A
#
# COMPACT_ATOMS: atom_id res chain seq x y z
N MET A 1 -1.57 -19.01 15.54
CA MET A 1 -2.14 -19.52 14.28
C MET A 1 -1.65 -18.59 13.18
N THR A 2 -0.58 -18.94 12.48
CA THR A 2 -0.16 -18.18 11.29
C THR A 2 -1.08 -18.59 10.15
N ASN A 3 -1.93 -17.67 9.69
CA ASN A 3 -2.73 -17.91 8.51
C ASN A 3 -1.77 -18.16 7.34
N GLN A 4 -1.82 -19.36 6.75
CA GLN A 4 -0.97 -19.76 5.62
C GLN A 4 -1.34 -19.09 4.28
N HIS A 5 -2.16 -18.03 4.34
CA HIS A 5 -2.61 -17.30 3.17
C HIS A 5 -1.93 -15.93 3.10
N PRO A 6 -1.48 -15.51 1.92
CA PRO A 6 -0.89 -14.18 1.74
C PRO A 6 -1.93 -13.10 2.06
N ALA A 7 -1.47 -11.95 2.57
CA ALA A 7 -2.32 -10.77 2.68
C ALA A 7 -2.85 -10.34 1.29
N THR A 8 -4.14 -10.01 1.23
CA THR A 8 -4.80 -9.50 0.03
C THR A 8 -5.46 -8.16 0.34
N VAL A 9 -5.67 -7.33 -0.69
CA VAL A 9 -6.41 -6.07 -0.52
C VAL A 9 -7.83 -6.37 -0.02
N ALA A 10 -8.49 -7.40 -0.54
CA ALA A 10 -9.85 -7.76 -0.15
C ALA A 10 -9.99 -8.08 1.35
N ASP A 11 -9.01 -8.78 1.93
CA ASP A 11 -9.06 -9.19 3.34
C ASP A 11 -8.52 -8.11 4.30
N SER A 12 -7.61 -7.25 3.81
CA SER A 12 -6.90 -6.27 4.65
C SER A 12 -7.50 -4.86 4.58
N LEU A 13 -8.31 -4.55 3.56
CA LEU A 13 -8.83 -3.19 3.35
C LEU A 13 -10.09 -2.93 4.16
N THR A 14 -9.99 -1.94 5.05
CA THR A 14 -11.14 -1.27 5.65
C THR A 14 -11.28 0.12 5.04
N VAL A 15 -12.51 0.51 4.71
CA VAL A 15 -12.80 1.83 4.14
C VAL A 15 -13.60 2.66 5.13
N HIS A 16 -13.28 3.95 5.21
CA HIS A 16 -13.84 4.92 6.15
C HIS A 16 -14.20 6.23 5.44
N GLY A 17 -15.20 6.94 5.99
CA GLY A 17 -15.65 8.23 5.48
C GLY A 17 -16.68 8.10 4.35
N ASP A 18 -16.68 9.04 3.42
CA ASP A 18 -17.71 9.19 2.38
C ASP A 18 -17.48 8.23 1.19
N VAL A 19 -17.39 6.93 1.45
CA VAL A 19 -17.22 5.89 0.42
C VAL A 19 -18.45 5.01 0.34
N TYR A 20 -18.95 4.79 -0.88
CA TYR A 20 -20.08 3.90 -1.13
C TYR A 20 -19.58 2.46 -1.32
N GLU A 21 -20.38 1.49 -0.92
CA GLU A 21 -20.05 0.06 -1.00
C GLU A 21 -19.70 -0.38 -2.44
N GLY A 22 -20.39 0.15 -3.45
CA GLY A 22 -20.09 -0.11 -4.86
C GLY A 22 -18.76 0.48 -5.37
N ASP A 23 -18.18 1.44 -4.65
CA ASP A 23 -16.83 1.94 -4.95
C ASP A 23 -15.77 0.99 -4.39
N VAL A 24 -16.06 0.30 -3.27
CA VAL A 24 -15.13 -0.62 -2.61
C VAL A 24 -14.87 -1.86 -3.48
N GLU A 25 -15.91 -2.47 -4.06
CA GLU A 25 -15.73 -3.63 -4.94
C GLU A 25 -14.87 -3.28 -6.17
N LYS A 26 -15.17 -2.14 -6.82
CA LYS A 26 -14.39 -1.64 -7.96
C LYS A 26 -12.96 -1.32 -7.56
N LEU A 27 -12.77 -0.75 -6.38
CA LEU A 27 -11.45 -0.43 -5.85
C LEU A 27 -10.62 -1.69 -5.64
N ILE A 28 -11.19 -2.74 -5.02
CA ILE A 28 -10.52 -4.02 -4.80
C ILE A 28 -10.07 -4.63 -6.14
N ASP A 29 -10.96 -4.67 -7.14
CA ASP A 29 -10.62 -5.19 -8.47
C ASP A 29 -9.49 -4.36 -9.14
N HIS A 30 -9.62 -3.02 -9.07
CA HIS A 30 -8.65 -2.08 -9.64
C HIS A 30 -7.29 -2.11 -8.92
N TRP A 31 -7.27 -2.57 -7.67
CA TRP A 31 -6.09 -2.65 -6.82
C TRP A 31 -5.52 -4.07 -6.71
N SER A 32 -6.01 -5.03 -7.50
CA SER A 32 -5.45 -6.39 -7.59
C SER A 32 -3.94 -6.46 -7.80
N LYS A 33 -3.31 -5.43 -8.39
CA LYS A 33 -1.84 -5.31 -8.50
C LYS A 33 -1.12 -5.16 -7.16
N LEU A 34 -1.78 -4.60 -6.13
CA LEU A 34 -1.25 -4.54 -4.76
C LEU A 34 -1.15 -5.93 -4.14
N ASP A 35 -2.03 -6.88 -4.48
CA ASP A 35 -1.97 -8.25 -3.95
C ASP A 35 -0.62 -8.89 -4.23
N ALA A 36 -0.04 -8.67 -5.42
CA ALA A 36 1.28 -9.18 -5.75
C ALA A 36 2.39 -8.65 -4.82
N ARG A 37 2.22 -7.43 -4.28
CA ARG A 37 3.16 -6.82 -3.33
C ARG A 37 2.87 -7.25 -1.90
N LEU A 38 1.60 -7.49 -1.57
CA LEU A 38 1.17 -7.97 -0.26
C LEU A 38 1.48 -9.45 -0.03
N ARG A 39 1.63 -10.25 -1.09
CA ARG A 39 1.94 -11.70 -1.03
C ARG A 39 3.16 -12.12 -0.22
N SER A 40 4.07 -11.20 0.08
CA SER A 40 5.22 -11.50 0.94
C SER A 40 4.89 -11.42 2.44
N PHE A 41 3.72 -10.90 2.78
CA PHE A 41 3.25 -10.73 4.15
C PHE A 41 2.11 -11.72 4.41
N ASP A 42 2.04 -12.22 5.63
CA ASP A 42 0.99 -13.16 6.03
C ASP A 42 -0.34 -12.42 6.23
N ALA A 43 -1.45 -13.07 5.91
CA ALA A 43 -2.77 -12.52 6.19
C ALA A 43 -2.92 -12.22 7.70
N GLY A 44 -3.46 -11.04 8.01
CA GLY A 44 -3.59 -10.53 9.38
C GLY A 44 -2.38 -9.74 9.90
N THR A 45 -1.23 -9.77 9.19
CA THR A 45 -0.07 -8.90 9.53
C THR A 45 -0.13 -7.55 8.84
N VAL A 46 -1.01 -7.41 7.85
CA VAL A 46 -1.24 -6.17 7.09
C VAL A 46 -2.66 -5.69 7.34
N ALA A 47 -2.78 -4.43 7.77
CA ALA A 47 -4.03 -3.70 7.88
C ALA A 47 -3.98 -2.47 6.97
N MET A 48 -4.97 -2.32 6.10
CA MET A 48 -5.10 -1.18 5.19
C MET A 48 -6.36 -0.39 5.55
N GLN A 49 -6.24 0.91 5.70
CA GLN A 49 -7.35 1.81 6.03
C GLN A 49 -7.40 2.95 5.01
N LEU A 50 -8.47 3.00 4.24
CA LEU A 50 -8.73 4.07 3.28
C LEU A 50 -9.71 5.07 3.89
N PHE A 51 -9.35 6.34 3.89
CA PHE A 51 -10.18 7.45 4.35
C PHE A 51 -10.46 8.38 3.20
N VAL A 52 -11.73 8.66 2.94
CA VAL A 52 -12.16 9.70 2.00
C VAL A 52 -12.89 10.78 2.80
N LYS A 53 -12.46 12.02 2.64
CA LYS A 53 -13.06 13.21 3.27
C LYS A 53 -13.48 14.21 2.21
N ASP A 54 -14.58 14.91 2.48
CA ASP A 54 -15.10 16.00 1.67
C ASP A 54 -15.28 15.59 0.19
N ARG A 55 -15.85 14.40 -0.04
CA ARG A 55 -16.05 13.83 -1.37
C ARG A 55 -16.82 14.78 -2.29
N ASP A 56 -16.49 14.74 -3.59
CA ASP A 56 -17.11 15.56 -4.65
C ASP A 56 -16.94 17.08 -4.43
N SER A 57 -15.96 17.47 -3.61
CA SER A 57 -15.63 18.86 -3.33
C SER A 57 -14.18 19.20 -3.73
N LYS A 58 -13.89 20.50 -3.80
CA LYS A 58 -12.51 20.99 -4.00
C LYS A 58 -11.58 20.68 -2.83
N SER A 59 -12.13 20.31 -1.67
CA SER A 59 -11.40 19.93 -0.47
C SER A 59 -11.22 18.42 -0.35
N GLN A 60 -11.64 17.64 -1.36
CA GLN A 60 -11.56 16.18 -1.32
C GLN A 60 -10.16 15.72 -0.95
N GLN A 61 -10.09 14.84 0.06
CA GLN A 61 -8.85 14.25 0.51
C GLN A 61 -9.01 12.74 0.65
N VAL A 62 -8.13 12.02 -0.02
CA VAL A 62 -8.00 10.57 0.08
C VAL A 62 -6.72 10.24 0.84
N THR A 63 -6.81 9.44 1.88
CA THR A 63 -5.67 8.96 2.66
C THR A 63 -5.71 7.45 2.76
N LEU A 64 -4.63 6.79 2.39
CA LEU A 64 -4.43 5.36 2.59
C LEU A 64 -3.35 5.16 3.66
N ASP A 65 -3.76 4.61 4.80
CA ASP A 65 -2.88 4.16 5.88
C ASP A 65 -2.68 2.64 5.76
N VAL A 66 -1.43 2.19 5.77
CA VAL A 66 -1.08 0.77 5.77
C VAL A 66 -0.15 0.49 6.93
N LYS A 67 -0.58 -0.45 7.78
CA LYS A 67 0.21 -0.95 8.90
C LYS A 67 0.63 -2.37 8.59
N VAL A 68 1.93 -2.62 8.73
CA VAL A 68 2.52 -3.94 8.61
C VAL A 68 3.22 -4.26 9.92
N ASP A 69 2.90 -5.39 10.52
CA ASP A 69 3.48 -5.80 11.80
C ASP A 69 5.02 -5.82 11.71
N GLY A 70 5.68 -5.21 12.70
CA GLY A 70 7.13 -5.10 12.74
C GLY A 70 7.73 -3.99 11.86
N HIS A 71 6.90 -3.19 11.17
CA HIS A 71 7.36 -2.07 10.34
C HIS A 71 6.73 -0.74 10.78
N ALA A 72 7.36 0.37 10.35
CA ALA A 72 6.78 1.69 10.50
C ALA A 72 5.51 1.82 9.63
N PRO A 73 4.47 2.51 10.11
CA PRO A 73 3.25 2.71 9.33
C PRO A 73 3.54 3.52 8.07
N LEU A 74 2.87 3.15 6.98
CA LEU A 74 2.97 3.78 5.68
C LEU A 74 1.71 4.61 5.43
N VAL A 75 1.89 5.82 4.92
CA VAL A 75 0.76 6.74 4.67
C VAL A 75 0.93 7.37 3.30
N ALA A 76 -0.08 7.20 2.46
CA ALA A 76 -0.21 7.87 1.18
C ALA A 76 -1.42 8.82 1.20
N LYS A 77 -1.29 10.01 0.61
CA LYS A 77 -2.35 11.02 0.56
C LYS A 77 -2.49 11.57 -0.84
N SER A 78 -3.72 11.80 -1.27
CA SER A 78 -4.05 12.56 -2.47
C SER A 78 -5.09 13.63 -2.14
N SER A 79 -4.95 14.79 -2.77
CA SER A 79 -5.93 15.89 -2.73
C SER A 79 -6.61 16.08 -4.09
N ASN A 80 -6.64 15.03 -4.91
CA ASN A 80 -7.25 15.09 -6.23
C ASN A 80 -8.78 15.11 -6.10
N ALA A 81 -9.42 16.04 -6.81
CA ALA A 81 -10.88 16.14 -6.83
C ALA A 81 -11.53 15.00 -7.63
N ASP A 82 -10.80 14.41 -8.58
CA ASP A 82 -11.22 13.18 -9.26
C ASP A 82 -10.88 11.98 -8.36
N LEU A 83 -11.92 11.26 -7.92
CA LEU A 83 -11.79 10.17 -6.95
C LEU A 83 -11.02 8.96 -7.53
N ASP A 84 -11.26 8.59 -8.79
CA ASP A 84 -10.55 7.50 -9.44
C ASP A 84 -9.07 7.84 -9.60
N ARG A 85 -8.76 9.09 -9.93
CA ARG A 85 -7.39 9.56 -9.99
C ARG A 85 -6.74 9.62 -8.60
N ALA A 86 -7.48 10.06 -7.58
CA ALA A 86 -7.00 10.06 -6.20
C ALA A 86 -6.66 8.64 -5.72
N PHE A 87 -7.51 7.66 -6.03
CA PHE A 87 -7.26 6.24 -5.74
C PHE A 87 -6.03 5.70 -6.44
N ASN A 88 -5.83 6.04 -7.72
CA ASN A 88 -4.62 5.65 -8.45
C ASN A 88 -3.36 6.25 -7.84
N GLU A 89 -3.39 7.54 -7.48
CA GLU A 89 -2.26 8.23 -6.87
C GLU A 89 -1.86 7.60 -5.52
N VAL A 90 -2.82 7.34 -4.62
CA VAL A 90 -2.49 6.71 -3.33
C VAL A 90 -2.07 5.26 -3.48
N ARG A 91 -2.61 4.52 -4.46
CA ARG A 91 -2.18 3.14 -4.78
C ARG A 91 -0.73 3.13 -5.23
N ASP A 92 -0.38 3.94 -6.21
CA ASP A 92 0.96 3.93 -6.81
C ASP A 92 2.02 4.39 -5.81
N GLU A 93 1.69 5.38 -4.98
CA GLU A 93 2.52 5.80 -3.85
C GLU A 93 2.67 4.68 -2.80
N MET A 94 1.61 3.94 -2.48
CA MET A 94 1.69 2.82 -1.55
C MET A 94 2.53 1.66 -2.09
N ILE A 95 2.39 1.33 -3.39
CA ILE A 95 3.25 0.33 -4.06
C ILE A 95 4.72 0.73 -3.93
N ARG A 96 5.03 2.01 -4.13
CA ARG A 96 6.38 2.55 -3.97
C ARG A 96 6.86 2.40 -2.53
N GLN A 97 6.09 2.85 -1.54
CA GLN A 97 6.48 2.76 -0.13
C GLN A 97 6.69 1.32 0.35
N LEU A 98 5.81 0.38 -0.05
CA LEU A 98 5.98 -1.05 0.24
C LEU A 98 7.25 -1.64 -0.40
N THR A 99 7.60 -1.19 -1.60
CA THR A 99 8.82 -1.62 -2.30
C THR A 99 10.07 -1.04 -1.62
N ASP A 100 10.04 0.24 -1.24
CA ASP A 100 11.12 0.92 -0.52
C ASP A 100 11.32 0.30 0.88
N MET A 101 10.24 -0.10 1.54
CA MET A 101 10.30 -0.77 2.84
C MET A 101 11.01 -2.13 2.75
N LYS A 102 10.64 -2.97 1.78
CA LYS A 102 11.29 -4.27 1.56
C LYS A 102 12.77 -4.14 1.22
N THR A 103 13.11 -3.21 0.32
CA THR A 103 14.51 -2.99 -0.08
C THR A 103 15.38 -2.40 1.03
N LYS A 104 14.79 -1.73 2.03
CA LYS A 104 15.50 -1.31 3.26
C LYS A 104 15.67 -2.45 4.26
N THR A 105 14.68 -3.34 4.37
CA THR A 105 14.73 -4.51 5.28
C THR A 105 15.66 -5.61 4.78
N GLU A 106 15.89 -5.71 3.47
CA GLU A 106 17.00 -6.47 2.90
C GLU A 106 18.24 -5.56 2.87
N PRO A 107 19.11 -5.53 3.92
CA PRO A 107 20.38 -4.84 3.79
C PRO A 107 21.08 -5.45 2.58
N ARG A 108 21.61 -4.58 1.73
CA ARG A 108 22.32 -4.85 0.47
C ARG A 108 23.46 -5.84 0.66
N ASN A 109 23.14 -7.10 0.90
CA ASN A 109 24.08 -8.18 1.03
C ASN A 109 24.42 -8.69 -0.37
N ASN A 110 24.79 -7.77 -1.27
CA ASN A 110 25.57 -8.11 -2.44
C ASN A 110 26.20 -6.87 -3.11
N LYS A 111 27.52 -6.99 -3.30
CA LYS A 111 28.37 -6.33 -4.31
C LYS A 111 28.77 -4.88 -4.08
N HIS A 112 29.59 -4.66 -3.05
CA HIS A 112 30.84 -3.91 -3.25
C HIS A 112 32.05 -4.80 -2.88
N LEU A 113 32.14 -5.98 -3.49
CA LEU A 113 33.44 -6.58 -3.77
C LEU A 113 34.01 -5.83 -4.98
N ARG A 114 34.47 -4.60 -4.76
CA ARG A 114 35.36 -3.95 -5.72
C ARG A 114 36.76 -4.44 -5.35
N THR A 115 37.15 -5.54 -5.96
CA THR A 115 38.56 -5.89 -6.13
C THR A 115 39.26 -4.67 -6.71
N THR A 116 40.07 -4.02 -5.90
CA THR A 116 41.24 -3.28 -6.34
C THR A 116 42.40 -3.76 -5.48
N ASP A 117 42.87 -4.94 -5.86
CA ASP A 117 44.29 -5.29 -5.74
C ASP A 117 44.75 -5.59 -7.18
N GLN A 118 46.00 -5.22 -7.47
CA GLN A 118 46.78 -5.43 -8.71
C GLN A 118 46.73 -4.28 -9.74
N HIS A 119 47.61 -3.27 -9.61
CA HIS A 119 49.02 -3.34 -10.05
C HIS A 119 49.82 -2.11 -9.59
#